data_AF-A0A6S6UE96-F1
#
_entry.id   AF-A0A6S6UE96-F1
#
_cell.length_a   1.000
_cell.length_b   1.000
_cell.length_c   1.000
_cell.angle_alpha   90.00
_cell.angle_beta   90.00
_cell.angle_gamma   90.00
#
_symmetry.space_group_name_H-M   'P 1'
#
loop_
_entity.id
_entity.type
_entity.pdbx_description
1 polymer ?
#
loop_
_entity_poly.entity_id
_entity_poly.type
_entity_poly.pdbx_seq_one_letter_code
_entity_poly.pdbx_strand_id
1 'polypeptide(L)'
;MPARNQVTCSCSSYPFPHRIGGGACSGSMWAESYRQVDGSACHGCNCLNRGSCDVQNGTESITFCEGYQDHLHTQSPLRLPASIESLFDFEDQRFGWGAY
;
A
#
# COMPACT_ATOMS: atom_id res chain seq x y z
N MET A 1 -21.92 -4.37 2.25
CA MET A 1 -20.84 -5.37 2.00
C MET A 1 -19.65 -4.63 1.40
N PRO A 2 -18.45 -4.63 2.00
CA PRO A 2 -17.31 -3.96 1.39
C PRO A 2 -17.05 -4.62 0.02
N ALA A 3 -16.88 -3.80 -1.02
CA ALA A 3 -16.63 -4.27 -2.37
C ALA A 3 -15.38 -5.18 -2.35
N ARG A 4 -15.60 -6.47 -2.58
CA ARG A 4 -14.55 -7.48 -2.66
C ARG A 4 -13.54 -7.01 -3.72
N ASN A 5 -12.27 -6.84 -3.33
CA ASN A 5 -11.16 -6.42 -4.20
C ASN A 5 -11.02 -4.92 -4.49
N GLN A 6 -11.38 -4.03 -3.55
CA GLN A 6 -11.10 -2.60 -3.71
C GLN A 6 -10.18 -2.08 -2.61
N VAL A 7 -8.97 -1.75 -3.03
CA VAL A 7 -8.00 -1.04 -2.21
C VAL A 7 -8.20 0.46 -2.44
N THR A 8 -8.52 1.16 -1.36
CA THR A 8 -8.75 2.62 -1.39
C THR A 8 -7.47 3.37 -1.09
N CYS A 9 -7.07 4.26 -1.98
CA CYS A 9 -6.00 5.23 -1.80
C CYS A 9 -6.48 6.54 -1.19
N SER A 10 -5.63 7.17 -0.38
CA SER A 10 -5.82 8.52 0.18
C SER A 10 -4.68 9.47 -0.23
N CYS A 11 -4.01 9.21 -1.35
CA CYS A 11 -2.94 10.09 -1.82
C CYS A 11 -3.45 11.49 -2.16
N SER A 12 -2.55 12.47 -2.10
CA SER A 12 -2.85 13.90 -2.37
C SER A 12 -3.33 14.19 -3.78
N SER A 13 -3.24 13.22 -4.71
CA SER A 13 -3.80 13.33 -6.07
C SER A 13 -5.31 13.60 -6.08
N TYR A 14 -6.04 13.18 -5.03
CA TYR A 14 -7.47 13.44 -4.88
C TYR A 14 -7.80 13.84 -3.44
N PRO A 15 -8.76 14.76 -3.21
CA PRO A 15 -9.16 15.18 -1.87
C PRO A 15 -10.06 14.17 -1.15
N PHE A 16 -10.35 13.02 -1.76
CA PHE A 16 -11.22 11.97 -1.22
C PHE A 16 -10.59 10.58 -1.37
N PRO A 17 -10.95 9.61 -0.51
CA PRO A 17 -10.55 8.22 -0.67
C PRO A 17 -11.03 7.68 -2.02
N HIS A 18 -10.08 7.27 -2.86
CA HIS A 18 -10.32 6.83 -4.25
C HIS A 18 -9.75 5.43 -4.46
N ARG A 19 -9.96 4.82 -5.63
CA ARG A 19 -9.38 3.49 -5.91
C ARG A 19 -7.93 3.63 -6.34
N ILE A 20 -7.08 2.73 -5.86
CA ILE A 20 -5.71 2.59 -6.35
C ILE A 20 -5.72 2.25 -7.85
N GLY A 21 -4.83 2.89 -8.62
CA GLY A 21 -4.70 2.67 -10.06
C GLY A 21 -5.76 3.36 -10.91
N GLY A 22 -6.61 4.21 -10.31
CA GLY A 22 -7.58 5.03 -11.03
C GLY A 22 -7.06 6.44 -11.29
N GLY A 23 -7.02 6.85 -12.56
CA GLY A 23 -6.72 8.24 -12.97
C GLY A 23 -5.32 8.70 -12.55
N ALA A 24 -5.25 9.74 -11.71
CA ALA A 24 -4.01 10.39 -11.25
C ALA A 24 -3.34 9.67 -10.06
N CYS A 25 -3.92 8.56 -9.59
CA CYS A 25 -3.35 7.76 -8.52
C CYS A 25 -2.56 6.58 -9.07
N SER A 26 -1.23 6.68 -8.97
CA SER A 26 -0.30 5.61 -9.34
C SER A 26 -0.18 4.53 -8.27
N GLY A 27 -0.65 4.78 -7.04
CA GLY A 27 -0.56 3.85 -5.92
C GLY A 27 0.77 3.85 -5.18
N SER A 28 1.66 4.81 -5.46
CA SER A 28 2.98 4.97 -4.82
C SER A 28 2.91 5.00 -3.29
N MET A 29 1.99 5.81 -2.74
CA MET A 29 1.78 5.91 -1.29
C MET A 29 1.34 4.58 -0.67
N TRP A 30 0.51 3.80 -1.37
CA TRP A 30 0.12 2.49 -0.86
C TRP A 30 1.28 1.50 -0.90
N ALA A 31 2.10 1.51 -1.95
CA ALA A 31 3.26 0.63 -2.05
C ALA A 31 4.29 0.93 -0.95
N GLU A 32 4.49 2.21 -0.64
CA GLU A 32 5.29 2.65 0.49
C GLU A 32 4.70 2.17 1.83
N SER A 33 3.40 2.35 2.04
CA SER A 33 2.72 1.87 3.23
C SER A 33 2.80 0.36 3.41
N TYR A 34 2.57 -0.40 2.33
CA TYR A 34 2.66 -1.85 2.33
C TYR A 34 4.06 -2.31 2.72
N ARG A 35 5.11 -1.67 2.18
CA ARG A 35 6.49 -1.99 2.50
C ARG A 35 6.83 -1.78 3.98
N GLN A 36 6.25 -0.77 4.63
CA GLN A 36 6.52 -0.50 6.04
C GLN A 36 5.82 -1.51 6.96
N VAL A 37 4.57 -1.91 6.67
CA VAL A 37 3.81 -2.82 7.53
C VAL A 37 4.10 -4.30 7.26
N ASP A 38 4.23 -4.69 6.00
CA ASP A 38 4.39 -6.08 5.57
C ASP A 38 5.43 -6.21 4.45
N GLY A 39 6.56 -5.50 4.63
CA GLY A 39 7.69 -5.49 3.69
C GLY A 39 8.36 -6.85 3.47
N SER A 40 7.91 -7.90 4.17
CA SER A 40 8.37 -9.27 4.00
C SER A 40 8.22 -9.74 2.55
N ALA A 41 7.08 -9.44 1.91
CA ALA A 41 6.82 -9.77 0.51
C ALA A 41 7.56 -8.86 -0.48
N CYS A 42 8.06 -7.69 -0.04
CA CYS A 42 8.80 -6.78 -0.91
C CYS A 42 10.20 -7.30 -1.26
N HIS A 43 10.82 -8.15 -0.43
CA HIS A 43 12.20 -8.63 -0.66
C HIS A 43 12.38 -9.46 -1.94
N GLY A 44 11.32 -10.12 -2.41
CA GLY A 44 11.32 -10.88 -3.67
C GLY A 44 10.52 -10.22 -4.79
N CYS A 45 9.93 -9.05 -4.54
CA CYS A 45 9.05 -8.39 -5.49
C CYS A 45 9.84 -7.86 -6.70
N ASN A 46 9.35 -8.12 -7.92
CA ASN A 46 9.97 -7.63 -9.15
C ASN A 46 10.08 -6.10 -9.20
N CYS A 47 9.16 -5.39 -8.54
CA CYS A 47 9.21 -3.93 -8.46
C CYS A 47 10.24 -3.40 -7.43
N LEU A 48 10.97 -4.27 -6.71
CA LEU A 48 12.05 -3.86 -5.81
C LEU A 48 13.38 -3.84 -6.56
N ASN A 49 13.84 -2.64 -6.92
CA ASN A 49 15.08 -2.44 -7.66
C ASN A 49 16.10 -1.66 -6.83
N ARG A 50 17.27 -2.26 -6.57
CA ARG A 50 18.40 -1.66 -5.83
C ARG A 50 18.01 -0.99 -4.50
N GLY A 51 16.99 -1.53 -3.83
CA GLY A 51 16.49 -1.02 -2.55
C GLY A 51 15.32 -0.05 -2.65
N SER A 52 15.01 0.49 -3.83
CA SER A 52 13.85 1.37 -4.07
C SER A 52 12.69 0.61 -4.73
N CYS A 53 11.45 1.01 -4.45
CA CYS A 53 10.28 0.44 -5.11
C CYS A 53 9.97 1.22 -6.40
N ASP A 54 9.95 0.56 -7.54
CA ASP A 54 9.69 1.19 -8.84
C ASP A 54 8.26 1.74 -8.95
N VAL A 55 7.31 1.17 -8.19
CA VAL A 55 5.94 1.70 -8.05
C VAL A 55 5.92 2.99 -7.22
N GLN A 56 6.71 3.06 -6.15
CA GLN A 56 6.86 4.28 -5.36
C GLN A 56 7.51 5.40 -6.21
N ASN A 57 8.51 5.05 -7.01
CA ASN A 57 9.18 5.94 -7.95
C ASN A 57 8.32 6.31 -9.17
N GLY A 58 7.14 5.69 -9.34
CA GLY A 58 6.27 5.89 -10.50
C GLY A 58 6.84 5.37 -11.82
N THR A 59 7.86 4.51 -11.77
CA THR A 59 8.48 3.87 -12.95
C THR A 59 7.67 2.66 -13.40
N GLU A 60 7.06 1.93 -12.46
CA GLU A 60 6.14 0.82 -12.74
C GLU A 60 4.73 1.10 -12.22
N SER A 61 3.75 0.43 -12.84
CA SER A 61 2.37 0.46 -12.38
C SER A 61 2.18 -0.46 -11.18
N ILE A 62 1.39 -0.01 -10.19
CA ILE A 62 1.06 -0.81 -9.00
C ILE A 62 0.43 -2.17 -9.32
N THR A 63 -0.18 -2.33 -10.49
CA THR A 63 -0.70 -3.61 -10.97
C THR A 63 0.37 -4.70 -11.12
N PHE A 64 1.65 -4.33 -11.29
CA PHE A 64 2.77 -5.28 -11.35
C PHE A 64 3.37 -5.59 -9.97
N CYS A 65 2.98 -4.85 -8.92
CA CYS A 65 3.44 -5.12 -7.56
C CYS A 65 2.78 -6.39 -7.03
N GLU A 66 3.61 -7.39 -6.70
CA GLU A 66 3.16 -8.67 -6.17
C GLU A 66 2.41 -8.51 -4.85
N GLY A 67 2.87 -7.61 -3.97
CA GLY A 67 2.17 -7.30 -2.72
C GLY A 67 0.77 -6.72 -2.95
N TYR A 68 0.58 -5.94 -4.02
CA TYR A 68 -0.73 -5.42 -4.40
C TYR A 68 -1.65 -6.51 -4.97
N GLN A 69 -1.12 -7.38 -5.82
CA GLN A 69 -1.87 -8.51 -6.37
C GLN A 69 -2.28 -9.50 -5.26
N ASP A 70 -1.37 -9.82 -4.34
CA ASP A 70 -1.66 -10.65 -3.17
C ASP A 70 -2.75 -9.97 -2.33
N HIS A 71 -2.61 -8.69 -2.01
CA HIS A 71 -3.61 -7.98 -1.21
C HIS A 71 -5.01 -7.97 -1.86
N LEU A 72 -5.09 -7.91 -3.20
CA LEU A 72 -6.34 -8.05 -3.95
C LEU A 72 -6.93 -9.48 -3.87
N HIS A 73 -6.09 -10.51 -3.88
CA HIS A 73 -6.50 -11.92 -3.88
C HIS A 73 -6.86 -12.43 -2.48
N THR A 74 -6.09 -12.06 -1.48
CA THR A 74 -6.12 -12.68 -0.15
C THR A 74 -7.21 -12.09 0.75
N GLN A 75 -7.84 -10.97 0.35
CA GLN A 75 -8.71 -10.16 1.23
C GLN A 75 -8.10 -10.00 2.62
N SER A 76 -6.77 -9.82 2.67
CA SER A 76 -6.03 -9.84 3.93
C SER A 76 -6.72 -8.92 4.92
N PRO A 77 -6.98 -9.36 6.17
CA PRO A 77 -7.67 -8.55 7.17
C PRO A 77 -6.93 -7.23 7.44
N LEU A 78 -5.66 -7.15 7.04
CA LEU A 78 -4.86 -5.95 6.95
C LEU A 78 -5.37 -5.03 5.83
N ARG A 79 -6.43 -4.25 6.12
CA ARG A 79 -6.71 -3.04 5.35
C ARG A 79 -5.56 -2.07 5.54
N LEU A 80 -4.58 -2.15 4.64
CA LEU A 80 -3.43 -1.29 4.73
C LEU A 80 -3.85 0.15 4.42
N PRO A 81 -3.48 1.09 5.28
CA PRO A 81 -3.68 2.50 5.03
C PRO A 81 -2.90 2.90 3.78
N ALA A 82 -3.50 3.74 2.95
CA ALA A 82 -2.87 4.16 1.71
C ALA A 82 -2.12 5.50 1.79
N SER A 83 -1.91 6.00 3.01
CA SER A 83 -0.98 7.08 3.32
C SER A 83 -0.16 6.72 4.55
N ILE A 84 1.05 7.26 4.63
CA ILE A 84 1.95 7.13 5.79
C ILE A 84 1.30 7.64 7.08
N GLU A 85 0.55 8.76 7.05
CA GLU A 85 -0.12 9.26 8.26
C GLU A 85 -1.09 8.23 8.84
N SER A 86 -1.94 7.66 7.97
CA SER A 86 -2.84 6.60 8.40
C SER A 86 -2.13 5.28 8.73
N LEU A 87 -0.86 5.13 8.32
CA LEU A 87 0.00 4.03 8.72
C LEU A 87 0.50 4.18 10.14
N PHE A 88 0.89 5.38 10.56
CA PHE A 88 1.21 5.65 11.95
C PHE A 88 0.00 5.41 12.86
N ASP A 89 -1.20 5.87 12.48
CA ASP A 89 -2.44 5.55 13.21
C ASP A 89 -2.74 4.04 13.25
N PHE A 90 -2.42 3.32 12.17
CA PHE A 90 -2.63 1.89 12.08
C PHE A 90 -1.61 1.10 12.92
N GLU A 91 -0.34 1.47 12.88
CA GLU A 91 0.71 0.91 13.74
C GLU A 91 0.39 1.16 15.21
N ASP A 92 -0.09 2.35 15.55
CA ASP A 92 -0.55 2.67 16.89
C ASP A 92 -1.68 1.74 17.35
N GLN A 93 -2.71 1.57 16.51
CA GLN A 93 -3.82 0.66 16.81
C GLN A 93 -3.41 -0.82 16.87
N ARG A 94 -2.41 -1.22 16.07
CA ARG A 94 -2.01 -2.62 15.94
C ARG A 94 -1.00 -3.06 17.00
N PHE A 95 -0.08 -2.18 17.38
CA PHE A 95 1.03 -2.49 18.27
C PHE A 95 0.94 -1.78 19.62
N GLY A 96 0.13 -0.72 19.74
CA GLY A 96 0.00 0.10 20.95
C GLY A 96 1.29 0.85 21.28
N TRP A 97 1.18 2.11 21.73
CA TRP A 97 2.32 2.86 22.27
C TRP A 97 3.11 2.01 23.29
N GLY A 98 4.40 1.75 23.00
CA GLY A 98 5.36 1.29 24.02
C GLY A 98 6.05 -0.07 23.80
N ALA A 99 6.29 -0.51 22.56
CA ALA A 99 7.22 -1.61 22.30
C ALA A 99 8.56 -1.07 21.74
N TYR A 100 9.27 -0.27 22.54
CA TYR A 100 10.71 -0.05 22.41
C TYR A 100 11.37 -0.17 23.79
#